data_AF-A0AAP7EK12-F1
#
_entry.id   AF-A0AAP7EK12-F1
#
_cell.length_a   1.000
_cell.length_b   1.000
_cell.length_c   1.000
_cell.angle_alpha   90.00
_cell.angle_beta   90.00
_cell.angle_gamma   90.00
#
_symmetry.space_group_name_H-M   'P 1'
#
loop_
_entity.id
_entity.type
_entity.pdbx_description
1 polymer ?
#
loop_
_entity_poly.entity_id
_entity_poly.type
_entity_poly.pdbx_seq_one_letter_code
_entity_poly.pdbx_strand_id
1 'polypeptide(L)'
;VGKEVKNHFYLLENQINVDEILNKIINLDYLDIKSNFDVSLFYLKVPELKEILREYKLKLSGNKPELIERIKTNIDENAIKLPQVYVPTSKGNKIIGETEYILHFYNSPIISLGSAHKMAKEVLNIDDKIEYIYFYLLQQNQKSNNSDHRTANIINSLVLYYKKTNKDKDVIRKYTNYATYLSVTQGIHSAAFLYSSEENIIDRLFIYFNYHLEYYENMLFIDNVSRRLFKNLFYEDIKSFEDTDKNFCDEICELLFAQIYNNRNITLNNLPTINYVLEKIKKENEIRMTKYDF
;
A
#
# COMPACT_ATOMS: atom_id res chain seq x y z
N VAL A 1 28.20 -10.38 12.35
CA VAL A 1 27.07 -9.55 11.85
C VAL A 1 27.35 -9.18 10.39
N GLY A 2 26.37 -8.87 9.53
CA GLY A 2 26.65 -8.39 8.16
C GLY A 2 26.41 -9.33 6.97
N LYS A 3 25.63 -10.42 7.12
CA LYS A 3 25.22 -11.26 5.96
C LYS A 3 23.97 -10.73 5.22
N GLU A 4 23.39 -9.61 5.68
CA GLU A 4 22.08 -9.11 5.23
C GLU A 4 22.12 -8.37 3.88
N VAL A 5 23.31 -8.20 3.31
CA VAL A 5 23.58 -7.36 2.13
C VAL A 5 23.05 -7.97 0.81
N LYS A 6 22.94 -9.30 0.73
CA LYS A 6 22.77 -10.00 -0.56
C LYS A 6 21.39 -9.87 -1.20
N ASN A 7 20.38 -9.40 -0.46
CA ASN A 7 18.98 -9.45 -0.90
C ASN A 7 18.30 -8.08 -0.99
N HIS A 8 18.99 -6.97 -0.69
CA HIS A 8 18.36 -5.65 -0.68
C HIS A 8 18.66 -4.88 -1.97
N PHE A 9 17.72 -4.91 -2.91
CA PHE A 9 17.85 -4.38 -4.28
C PHE A 9 18.44 -2.96 -4.32
N TYR A 10 17.93 -2.04 -3.50
CA TYR A 10 18.42 -0.66 -3.48
C TYR A 10 19.89 -0.51 -3.08
N LEU A 11 20.37 -1.34 -2.15
CA LEU A 11 21.78 -1.29 -1.73
C LEU A 11 22.69 -1.77 -2.86
N LEU A 12 22.24 -2.80 -3.58
CA LEU A 12 22.96 -3.39 -4.72
C LEU A 12 22.99 -2.45 -5.92
N GLU A 13 21.83 -1.91 -6.32
CA GLU A 13 21.71 -0.99 -7.46
C GLU A 13 22.54 0.28 -7.28
N ASN A 14 22.59 0.80 -6.05
CA ASN A 14 23.35 2.00 -5.72
C ASN A 14 24.80 1.72 -5.28
N GLN A 15 25.27 0.48 -5.41
CA GLN A 15 26.64 0.06 -5.06
C GLN A 15 27.07 0.50 -3.65
N ILE A 16 26.14 0.43 -2.70
CA ILE A 16 26.36 0.91 -1.34
C ILE A 16 27.28 -0.06 -0.61
N ASN A 17 28.43 0.44 -0.17
CA ASN A 17 29.33 -0.30 0.71
C ASN A 17 28.74 -0.37 2.12
N VAL A 18 27.98 -1.44 2.39
CA VAL A 18 27.26 -1.59 3.66
C VAL A 18 28.19 -1.61 4.86
N ASP A 19 29.35 -2.25 4.77
CA ASP A 19 30.29 -2.31 5.90
C ASP A 19 30.85 -0.93 6.25
N GLU A 20 31.17 -0.12 5.23
CA GLU A 20 31.61 1.27 5.42
C GLU A 20 30.50 2.13 6.04
N ILE A 21 29.27 1.99 5.57
CA ILE A 21 28.12 2.72 6.12
C ILE A 21 27.84 2.30 7.56
N LEU A 22 27.86 1.00 7.87
CA LEU A 22 27.66 0.47 9.21
C LEU A 22 28.71 1.04 10.18
N ASN A 23 30.00 0.98 9.80
CA ASN A 23 31.07 1.57 10.61
C ASN A 23 30.87 3.07 10.82
N LYS A 24 30.45 3.80 9.78
CA LYS A 24 30.16 5.23 9.86
C LYS A 24 29.01 5.52 10.84
N ILE A 25 27.89 4.80 10.76
CA ILE A 25 26.74 5.06 11.65
C ILE A 25 26.98 4.60 13.08
N ILE A 26 27.86 3.61 13.30
CA ILE A 26 28.37 3.25 14.64
C ILE A 26 29.23 4.39 15.19
N ASN A 27 30.19 4.89 14.43
CA ASN A 27 31.07 5.99 14.86
C ASN A 27 30.30 7.31 15.11
N LEU A 28 29.15 7.48 14.46
CA LEU A 28 28.26 8.62 14.66
C LEU A 28 27.22 8.41 15.77
N ASP A 29 27.31 7.32 16.52
CA ASP A 29 26.44 6.97 17.64
C ASP A 29 24.96 6.81 17.25
N TYR A 30 24.68 6.33 16.03
CA TYR A 30 23.32 5.94 15.61
C TYR A 30 23.04 4.46 15.83
N LEU A 31 24.09 3.63 15.85
CA LEU A 31 24.00 2.18 15.97
C LEU A 31 25.05 1.68 16.97
N ASP A 32 24.66 0.68 17.76
CA ASP A 32 25.54 0.02 18.72
C ASP A 32 25.60 -1.49 18.42
N ILE A 33 26.69 -2.13 18.82
CA ILE A 33 26.87 -3.59 18.72
C ILE A 33 26.76 -4.18 20.11
N LYS A 34 25.68 -4.93 20.34
CA LYS A 34 25.42 -5.56 21.63
C LYS A 34 25.47 -7.08 21.54
N SER A 35 25.84 -7.70 22.65
CA SER A 35 25.93 -9.15 22.80
C SER A 35 25.48 -9.53 24.21
N ASN A 36 24.20 -9.30 24.51
CA ASN A 36 23.60 -9.53 25.83
C ASN A 36 22.23 -10.20 25.69
N PHE A 37 21.68 -10.70 26.79
CA PHE A 37 20.43 -11.45 26.79
C PHE A 37 19.23 -10.66 26.31
N ASP A 38 19.20 -9.35 26.54
CA ASP A 38 18.05 -8.51 26.20
C ASP A 38 17.84 -8.34 24.71
N VAL A 39 18.90 -8.48 23.91
CA VAL A 39 18.80 -8.35 22.45
C VAL A 39 19.19 -9.62 21.71
N SER A 40 20.25 -10.31 22.10
CA SER A 40 20.85 -11.36 21.28
C SER A 40 20.05 -12.66 21.25
N LEU A 41 19.39 -13.03 22.36
CA LEU A 41 18.61 -14.27 22.44
C LEU A 41 17.44 -14.30 21.45
N PHE A 42 16.88 -13.12 21.14
CA PHE A 42 15.77 -13.00 20.20
C PHE A 42 16.17 -13.34 18.75
N TYR A 43 17.45 -13.26 18.40
CA TYR A 43 17.97 -13.60 17.07
C TYR A 43 18.28 -15.09 16.90
N LEU A 44 18.38 -15.84 18.00
CA LEU A 44 18.57 -17.28 17.96
C LEU A 44 17.28 -18.00 17.55
N LYS A 45 17.41 -19.04 16.72
CA LYS A 45 16.33 -19.96 16.38
C LYS A 45 16.02 -20.85 17.57
N VAL A 46 14.80 -21.39 17.60
CA VAL A 46 14.36 -22.31 18.67
C VAL A 46 15.32 -23.49 18.89
N PRO A 47 15.87 -24.16 17.86
CA PRO A 47 16.87 -25.19 18.08
C PRO A 47 18.12 -24.68 18.79
N GLU A 48 18.66 -23.52 18.41
CA GLU A 48 19.85 -22.92 19.02
C GLU A 48 19.63 -22.59 20.50
N LEU A 49 18.45 -22.07 20.86
CA LEU A 49 18.06 -21.85 22.26
C LEU A 49 17.97 -23.16 23.05
N LYS A 50 17.47 -24.23 22.43
CA LYS A 50 17.40 -25.56 23.07
C LYS A 50 18.78 -26.20 23.24
N GLU A 51 19.73 -25.94 22.36
CA GLU A 51 21.12 -26.39 22.55
C GLU A 51 21.73 -25.75 23.81
N ILE A 52 21.60 -24.42 23.96
CA ILE A 52 22.04 -23.71 25.17
C ILE A 52 21.42 -24.32 26.43
N LEU A 53 20.09 -24.50 26.45
CA LEU A 53 19.41 -25.10 27.59
C LEU A 53 19.88 -26.54 27.87
N ARG A 54 20.24 -27.31 26.83
CA ARG A 54 20.71 -28.69 26.97
C ARG A 54 22.08 -28.77 27.63
N GLU A 55 23.00 -27.88 27.27
CA GLU A 55 24.33 -27.78 27.87
C GLU A 55 24.25 -27.58 29.39
N TYR A 56 23.26 -26.81 29.84
CA TYR A 56 22.98 -26.52 31.25
C TYR A 56 21.97 -27.49 31.90
N LYS A 57 21.61 -28.59 31.21
CA LYS A 57 20.67 -29.62 31.68
C LYS A 57 19.29 -29.06 32.09
N LEU A 58 18.85 -27.99 31.45
CA LEU A 58 17.57 -27.36 31.69
C LEU A 58 16.46 -27.95 30.81
N LYS A 59 15.21 -27.70 31.20
CA LYS A 59 14.03 -28.15 30.44
C LYS A 59 14.05 -27.57 29.02
N LEU A 60 13.79 -28.41 28.02
CA LEU A 60 13.83 -28.02 26.58
C LEU A 60 12.45 -27.74 25.96
N SER A 61 11.36 -28.00 26.68
CA SER A 61 10.00 -27.77 26.19
C SER A 61 9.61 -26.30 26.35
N GLY A 62 8.77 -25.81 25.43
CA GLY A 62 8.18 -24.48 25.51
C GLY A 62 8.22 -23.75 24.17
N ASN A 63 7.51 -22.63 24.10
CA ASN A 63 7.61 -21.69 22.99
C ASN A 63 8.88 -20.82 23.11
N LYS A 64 9.22 -20.06 22.06
CA LYS A 64 10.46 -19.26 22.03
C LYS A 64 10.59 -18.28 23.22
N PRO A 65 9.56 -17.49 23.59
CA PRO A 65 9.63 -16.64 24.78
C PRO A 65 9.93 -17.41 26.07
N GLU A 66 9.27 -18.54 26.31
CA GLU A 66 9.52 -19.37 27.50
C GLU A 66 10.95 -19.92 27.57
N LEU A 67 11.54 -20.26 26.41
CA LEU A 67 12.92 -20.72 26.35
C LEU A 67 13.90 -19.58 26.67
N ILE A 68 13.65 -18.38 26.14
CA ILE A 68 14.47 -17.19 26.40
C ILE A 68 14.44 -16.84 27.89
N GLU A 69 13.25 -16.75 28.50
CA GLU A 69 13.13 -16.44 29.93
C GLU A 69 13.82 -17.48 30.81
N ARG A 70 13.76 -18.76 30.41
CA ARG A 70 14.47 -19.83 31.12
C ARG A 70 15.98 -19.64 31.08
N ILE A 71 16.53 -19.24 29.94
CA ILE A 71 17.96 -18.92 29.81
C ILE A 71 18.31 -17.73 30.72
N LYS A 72 17.56 -16.63 30.62
CA LYS A 72 17.78 -15.41 31.43
C LYS A 72 17.76 -15.67 32.94
N THR A 73 16.87 -16.55 33.39
CA THR A 73 16.65 -16.81 34.82
C THR A 73 17.70 -17.77 35.41
N ASN A 74 18.23 -18.71 34.61
CA ASN A 74 19.01 -19.84 35.14
C ASN A 74 20.47 -19.85 34.70
N ILE A 75 20.88 -19.00 33.76
CA ILE A 75 22.23 -18.99 33.22
C ILE A 75 22.81 -17.58 33.32
N ASP A 76 24.06 -17.46 33.76
CA ASP A 76 24.80 -16.18 33.75
C ASP A 76 25.06 -15.75 32.30
N GLU A 77 24.81 -14.48 31.99
CA GLU A 77 25.04 -13.89 30.67
C GLU A 77 26.47 -14.08 30.18
N ASN A 78 27.46 -14.01 31.08
CA ASN A 78 28.87 -14.19 30.75
C ASN A 78 29.26 -15.65 30.49
N ALA A 79 28.40 -16.61 30.83
CA ALA A 79 28.67 -18.03 30.68
C ALA A 79 28.33 -18.57 29.28
N ILE A 80 27.68 -17.76 28.43
CA ILE A 80 27.30 -18.14 27.07
C ILE A 80 27.85 -17.13 26.07
N LYS A 81 28.42 -17.64 24.97
CA LYS A 81 28.81 -16.79 23.84
C LYS A 81 27.56 -16.46 23.01
N LEU A 82 27.07 -15.23 23.15
CA LEU A 82 25.94 -14.73 22.38
C LEU A 82 26.38 -14.16 21.03
N PRO A 83 25.48 -14.17 20.02
CA PRO A 83 25.74 -13.46 18.78
C PRO A 83 25.72 -11.94 19.01
N GLN A 84 26.65 -11.25 18.36
CA GLN A 84 26.60 -9.80 18.24
C GLN A 84 25.44 -9.38 17.33
N VAL A 85 24.70 -8.35 17.75
CA VAL A 85 23.56 -7.80 17.01
C VAL A 85 23.66 -6.28 16.96
N TYR A 86 23.16 -5.70 15.87
CA TYR A 86 23.04 -4.26 15.72
C TYR A 86 21.79 -3.75 16.44
N VAL A 87 21.94 -2.73 17.27
CA VAL A 87 20.84 -2.13 18.03
C VAL A 87 20.87 -0.62 17.83
N PRO A 88 19.76 0.04 17.47
CA PRO A 88 19.72 1.49 17.37
C PRO A 88 19.95 2.13 18.75
N THR A 89 20.75 3.18 18.78
CA THR A 89 20.91 4.03 19.97
C THR A 89 19.67 4.92 20.14
N SER A 90 19.61 5.74 21.21
CA SER A 90 18.54 6.75 21.33
C SER A 90 18.52 7.73 20.16
N LYS A 91 19.70 8.10 19.65
CA LYS A 91 19.87 8.93 18.45
C LYS A 91 19.45 8.18 17.19
N GLY A 92 19.77 6.88 17.10
CA GLY A 92 19.29 5.96 16.07
C GLY A 92 17.77 5.86 16.01
N ASN A 93 17.11 5.65 17.15
CA ASN A 93 15.66 5.56 17.22
C ASN A 93 14.98 6.87 16.80
N LYS A 94 15.55 8.02 17.18
CA LYS A 94 15.04 9.33 16.75
C LYS A 94 15.08 9.46 15.22
N ILE A 95 16.20 9.13 14.58
CA ILE A 95 16.30 9.25 13.12
C ILE A 95 15.39 8.23 12.39
N ILE A 96 15.23 7.02 12.94
CA ILE A 96 14.29 6.02 12.40
C ILE A 96 12.86 6.59 12.41
N GLY A 97 12.42 7.13 13.55
CA GLY A 97 11.09 7.75 13.67
C GLY A 97 10.90 8.94 12.72
N GLU A 98 11.91 9.79 12.57
CA GLU A 98 11.87 10.93 11.64
C GLU A 98 11.83 10.53 10.15
N THR A 99 12.17 9.27 9.85
CA THR A 99 12.37 8.74 8.50
C THR A 99 11.54 7.50 8.17
N GLU A 100 10.47 7.20 8.91
CA GLU A 100 9.60 6.04 8.66
C GLU A 100 9.06 5.97 7.22
N TYR A 101 8.87 7.13 6.58
CA TYR A 101 8.47 7.23 5.17
C TYR A 101 9.45 6.53 4.21
N ILE A 102 10.72 6.34 4.57
CA ILE A 102 11.72 5.65 3.74
C ILE A 102 11.28 4.22 3.46
N LEU A 103 10.82 3.50 4.49
CA LEU A 103 10.36 2.12 4.36
C LEU A 103 9.05 2.05 3.57
N HIS A 104 8.19 3.06 3.70
CA HIS A 104 6.94 3.13 2.96
C HIS A 104 7.15 3.34 1.45
N PHE A 105 8.10 4.20 1.07
CA PHE A 105 8.43 4.46 -0.33
C PHE A 105 9.55 3.59 -0.88
N TYR A 106 10.06 2.64 -0.08
CA TYR A 106 11.02 1.66 -0.53
C TYR A 106 10.41 0.81 -1.66
N ASN A 107 11.03 0.84 -2.84
CA ASN A 107 10.52 0.21 -4.07
C ASN A 107 9.12 0.66 -4.50
N SER A 108 8.71 1.88 -4.16
CA SER A 108 7.43 2.42 -4.65
C SER A 108 7.47 2.67 -6.17
N PRO A 109 6.47 2.19 -6.93
CA PRO A 109 6.36 2.50 -8.37
C PRO A 109 5.84 3.93 -8.62
N ILE A 110 5.46 4.68 -7.58
CA ILE A 110 4.82 5.99 -7.69
C ILE A 110 5.85 7.13 -7.71
N ILE A 111 6.88 6.99 -6.87
CA ILE A 111 7.91 7.99 -6.63
C ILE A 111 9.21 7.28 -6.24
N SER A 112 10.34 7.77 -6.75
CA SER A 112 11.64 7.26 -6.32
C SER A 112 11.92 7.63 -4.87
N LEU A 113 12.63 6.76 -4.14
CA LEU A 113 12.97 6.99 -2.74
C LEU A 113 13.73 8.32 -2.54
N GLY A 114 14.64 8.66 -3.45
CA GLY A 114 15.38 9.93 -3.40
C GLY A 114 14.46 11.16 -3.51
N SER A 115 13.43 11.09 -4.38
CA SER A 115 12.45 12.18 -4.51
C SER A 115 11.56 12.29 -3.28
N ALA A 116 11.10 11.15 -2.74
CA ALA A 116 10.33 11.10 -1.50
C ALA A 116 11.13 11.69 -0.32
N HIS A 117 12.41 11.32 -0.20
CA HIS A 117 13.29 11.85 0.84
C HIS A 117 13.52 13.36 0.70
N LYS A 118 13.74 13.86 -0.52
CA LYS A 118 13.87 15.29 -0.78
C LYS A 118 12.62 16.05 -0.31
N MET A 119 11.44 15.59 -0.71
CA MET A 119 10.17 16.21 -0.31
C MET A 119 9.98 16.18 1.22
N ALA A 120 10.22 15.04 1.85
CA ALA A 120 10.07 14.87 3.29
C ALA A 120 11.03 15.74 4.14
N LYS A 121 12.18 16.14 3.56
CA LYS A 121 13.18 16.99 4.23
C LYS A 121 12.88 18.48 4.09
N GLU A 122 12.33 18.89 2.95
CA GLU A 122 12.02 20.30 2.65
C GLU A 122 10.82 20.83 3.47
N VAL A 123 10.07 19.95 4.11
CA VAL A 123 8.86 20.31 4.83
C VAL A 123 9.05 20.22 6.34
N LEU A 124 8.87 21.35 7.01
CA LEU A 124 8.92 21.46 8.46
C LEU A 124 7.53 21.22 9.06
N ASN A 125 7.47 20.56 10.22
CA ASN A 125 6.26 20.43 11.06
C ASN A 125 5.06 19.74 10.41
N ILE A 126 5.29 18.64 9.68
CA ILE A 126 4.21 17.74 9.25
C ILE A 126 4.29 16.44 10.04
N ASP A 127 3.16 16.10 10.66
CA ASP A 127 2.98 14.87 11.44
C ASP A 127 3.02 13.63 10.53
N ASP A 128 2.33 13.68 9.39
CA ASP A 128 2.24 12.58 8.43
C ASP A 128 2.93 12.92 7.10
N LYS A 129 4.24 12.67 7.05
CA LYS A 129 5.05 12.92 5.85
C LYS A 129 4.65 12.01 4.67
N ILE A 130 4.06 10.85 4.93
CA ILE A 130 3.65 9.90 3.88
C ILE A 130 2.42 10.44 3.17
N GLU A 131 1.38 10.82 3.93
CA GLU A 131 0.17 11.45 3.42
C GLU A 131 0.50 12.75 2.66
N TYR A 132 1.38 13.58 3.22
CA TYR A 132 1.84 14.79 2.55
C TYR A 132 2.45 14.51 1.18
N ILE A 133 3.35 13.51 1.06
CA ILE A 133 3.96 13.16 -0.23
C ILE A 133 2.89 12.75 -1.24
N TYR A 134 1.88 11.97 -0.83
CA TYR A 134 0.77 11.61 -1.72
C TYR A 134 -0.04 12.82 -2.17
N PHE A 135 -0.40 13.73 -1.27
CA PHE A 135 -1.12 14.96 -1.63
C PHE A 135 -0.30 15.87 -2.55
N TYR A 136 1.00 16.00 -2.30
CA TYR A 136 1.88 16.73 -3.20
C TYR A 136 1.87 16.11 -4.61
N LEU A 137 1.96 14.79 -4.72
CA LEU A 137 1.93 14.08 -6.00
C LEU A 137 0.59 14.24 -6.74
N LEU A 138 -0.53 14.23 -6.03
CA LEU A 138 -1.85 14.51 -6.61
C LEU A 138 -1.91 15.93 -7.20
N GLN A 139 -1.46 16.94 -6.44
CA GLN A 139 -1.43 18.32 -6.91
C GLN A 139 -0.54 18.51 -8.15
N GLN A 140 0.58 17.78 -8.24
CA GLN A 140 1.43 17.85 -9.43
C GLN A 140 0.76 17.21 -10.66
N ASN A 141 0.02 16.12 -10.48
CA ASN A 141 -0.64 15.45 -11.61
C ASN A 141 -1.84 16.21 -12.18
N GLN A 142 -2.56 16.96 -11.35
CA GLN A 142 -3.63 17.85 -11.81
C GLN A 142 -3.16 18.91 -12.83
N LYS A 143 -1.85 19.20 -12.88
CA LYS A 143 -1.25 20.15 -13.84
C LYS A 143 -0.91 19.50 -15.20
N SER A 144 -1.17 18.21 -15.39
CA SER A 144 -0.79 17.44 -16.57
C SER A 144 -1.99 16.91 -17.36
N ASN A 145 -1.91 16.88 -18.70
CA ASN A 145 -3.02 16.47 -19.58
C ASN A 145 -3.28 14.95 -19.64
N ASN A 146 -2.47 14.12 -18.98
CA ASN A 146 -2.58 12.64 -18.94
C ASN A 146 -2.82 12.13 -17.50
N SER A 147 -3.69 12.81 -16.76
CA SER A 147 -3.77 12.79 -15.29
C SER A 147 -4.28 11.49 -14.66
N ASP A 148 -5.11 10.70 -15.34
CA ASP A 148 -6.06 9.85 -14.62
C ASP A 148 -5.46 8.54 -14.12
N HIS A 149 -4.64 7.86 -14.94
CA HIS A 149 -3.98 6.61 -14.54
C HIS A 149 -3.01 6.79 -13.37
N ARG A 150 -2.22 7.87 -13.41
CA ARG A 150 -1.27 8.15 -12.33
C ARG A 150 -1.99 8.55 -11.05
N THR A 151 -3.08 9.31 -11.17
CA THR A 151 -3.96 9.65 -10.05
C THR A 151 -4.54 8.39 -9.41
N ALA A 152 -5.07 7.45 -10.20
CA ALA A 152 -5.60 6.19 -9.69
C ALA A 152 -4.55 5.39 -8.89
N ASN A 153 -3.31 5.30 -9.38
CA ASN A 153 -2.22 4.61 -8.67
C ASN A 153 -1.87 5.28 -7.33
N ILE A 154 -1.82 6.62 -7.31
CA ILE A 154 -1.56 7.39 -6.09
C ILE A 154 -2.67 7.18 -5.07
N ILE A 155 -3.92 7.34 -5.48
CA ILE A 155 -5.08 7.18 -4.61
C ILE A 155 -5.14 5.76 -4.04
N ASN A 156 -4.94 4.73 -4.87
CA ASN A 156 -4.94 3.34 -4.38
C ASN A 156 -3.85 3.09 -3.31
N SER A 157 -2.65 3.63 -3.51
CA SER A 157 -1.58 3.47 -2.52
C SER A 157 -1.81 4.27 -1.25
N LEU A 158 -2.47 5.43 -1.35
CA LEU A 158 -2.92 6.21 -0.21
C LEU A 158 -4.01 5.47 0.59
N VAL A 159 -4.96 4.81 -0.09
CA VAL A 159 -5.98 3.96 0.56
C VAL A 159 -5.32 2.81 1.31
N LEU A 160 -4.35 2.11 0.71
CA LEU A 160 -3.61 1.06 1.39
C LEU A 160 -2.91 1.58 2.65
N TYR A 161 -2.28 2.76 2.55
CA TYR A 161 -1.64 3.42 3.68
C TYR A 161 -2.65 3.71 4.80
N TYR A 162 -3.79 4.34 4.49
CA TYR A 162 -4.84 4.64 5.48
C TYR A 162 -5.44 3.40 6.13
N LYS A 163 -5.66 2.32 5.37
CA LYS A 163 -6.10 1.03 5.93
C LYS A 163 -5.05 0.46 6.88
N LYS A 164 -3.76 0.51 6.51
CA LYS A 164 -2.65 0.01 7.35
C LYS A 164 -2.47 0.80 8.64
N THR A 165 -2.64 2.12 8.60
CA THR A 165 -2.50 2.99 9.77
C THR A 165 -3.80 3.18 10.55
N ASN A 166 -4.88 2.50 10.13
CA ASN A 166 -6.20 2.59 10.75
C ASN A 166 -6.68 4.05 10.86
N LYS A 167 -6.56 4.81 9.76
CA LYS A 167 -7.11 6.16 9.65
C LYS A 167 -8.63 6.13 9.86
N ASP A 168 -9.22 7.31 10.06
CA ASP A 168 -10.65 7.48 10.19
C ASP A 168 -11.43 6.75 9.07
N LYS A 169 -12.52 6.06 9.45
CA LYS A 169 -13.29 5.22 8.53
C LYS A 169 -13.94 6.02 7.41
N ASP A 170 -14.37 7.25 7.65
CA ASP A 170 -14.97 8.09 6.63
C ASP A 170 -13.91 8.54 5.61
N VAL A 171 -12.69 8.82 6.07
CA VAL A 171 -11.54 9.10 5.19
C VAL A 171 -11.20 7.88 4.34
N ILE A 172 -11.12 6.68 4.93
CA ILE A 172 -10.87 5.44 4.18
C ILE A 172 -11.96 5.22 3.13
N ARG A 173 -13.24 5.36 3.51
CA ARG A 173 -14.38 5.23 2.58
C ARG A 173 -14.24 6.21 1.42
N LYS A 174 -14.05 7.48 1.73
CA LYS A 174 -13.98 8.56 0.74
C LYS A 174 -12.92 8.29 -0.33
N TYR A 175 -11.71 7.95 0.09
CA TYR A 175 -10.62 7.67 -0.86
C TYR A 175 -10.78 6.31 -1.56
N THR A 176 -11.41 5.33 -0.91
CA THR A 176 -11.72 4.03 -1.53
C THR A 176 -12.76 4.18 -2.64
N ASN A 177 -13.83 4.94 -2.39
CA ASN A 177 -14.85 5.32 -3.37
C ASN A 177 -14.20 6.02 -4.57
N TYR A 178 -13.33 7.00 -4.31
CA TYR A 178 -12.62 7.71 -5.37
C TYR A 178 -11.69 6.80 -6.19
N ALA A 179 -10.96 5.90 -5.52
CA ALA A 179 -10.14 4.92 -6.21
C ALA A 179 -10.96 4.03 -7.16
N THR A 180 -12.10 3.52 -6.68
CA THR A 180 -13.02 2.69 -7.48
C THR A 180 -13.59 3.46 -8.66
N TYR A 181 -14.02 4.71 -8.46
CA TYR A 181 -14.50 5.56 -9.54
C TYR A 181 -13.44 5.73 -10.65
N LEU A 182 -12.19 6.03 -10.29
CA LEU A 182 -11.10 6.16 -11.25
C LEU A 182 -10.82 4.84 -11.98
N SER A 183 -10.80 3.72 -11.26
CA SER A 183 -10.57 2.39 -11.85
C SER A 183 -11.67 2.00 -12.84
N VAL A 184 -12.94 2.22 -12.50
CA VAL A 184 -14.06 1.89 -13.40
C VAL A 184 -14.06 2.82 -14.62
N THR A 185 -13.80 4.12 -14.43
CA THR A 185 -13.66 5.08 -15.54
C THR A 185 -12.55 4.65 -16.50
N GLN A 186 -11.39 4.27 -15.97
CA GLN A 186 -10.31 3.67 -16.75
C GLN A 186 -10.76 2.38 -17.48
N GLY A 187 -11.56 1.54 -16.82
CA GLY A 187 -12.13 0.33 -17.43
C GLY A 187 -13.03 0.63 -18.61
N ILE A 188 -13.85 1.68 -18.52
CA ILE A 188 -14.71 2.14 -19.62
C ILE A 188 -13.86 2.61 -20.80
N HIS A 189 -12.81 3.42 -20.55
CA HIS A 189 -11.87 3.85 -21.60
C HIS A 189 -11.16 2.66 -22.26
N SER A 190 -10.69 1.69 -21.48
CA SER A 190 -10.04 0.49 -21.99
C SER A 190 -10.99 -0.37 -22.82
N ALA A 191 -12.23 -0.56 -22.36
CA ALA A 191 -13.24 -1.32 -23.08
C ALA A 191 -13.64 -0.63 -24.40
N ALA A 192 -13.74 0.71 -24.40
CA ALA A 192 -14.03 1.49 -25.60
C ALA A 192 -12.90 1.42 -26.65
N PHE A 193 -11.63 1.30 -26.21
CA PHE A 193 -10.49 1.20 -27.12
C PHE A 193 -10.35 -0.17 -27.80
N LEU A 194 -10.69 -1.26 -27.12
CA LEU A 194 -10.35 -2.62 -27.59
C LEU A 194 -11.31 -3.21 -28.64
N TYR A 195 -12.39 -2.50 -29.02
CA TYR A 195 -13.34 -2.87 -30.10
C TYR A 195 -13.66 -4.37 -30.25
N SER A 196 -13.81 -5.12 -29.15
CA SER A 196 -14.14 -6.54 -29.26
C SER A 196 -15.66 -6.71 -29.34
N SER A 197 -16.16 -7.04 -30.54
CA SER A 197 -17.56 -7.43 -30.79
C SER A 197 -17.97 -8.72 -30.07
N GLU A 198 -17.03 -9.42 -29.40
CA GLU A 198 -17.21 -10.73 -28.79
C GLU A 198 -17.04 -10.74 -27.25
N GLU A 199 -16.53 -9.68 -26.62
CA GLU A 199 -16.34 -9.66 -25.17
C GLU A 199 -17.50 -9.01 -24.42
N ASN A 200 -17.88 -9.61 -23.29
CA ASN A 200 -18.82 -9.02 -22.37
C ASN A 200 -18.15 -7.84 -21.62
N ILE A 201 -18.47 -6.62 -22.05
CA ILE A 201 -17.99 -5.36 -21.45
C ILE A 201 -18.26 -5.34 -19.94
N ILE A 202 -19.39 -5.89 -19.48
CA ILE A 202 -19.73 -5.95 -18.05
C ILE A 202 -18.71 -6.78 -17.28
N ASP A 203 -18.36 -7.97 -17.77
CA ASP A 203 -17.39 -8.85 -17.11
C ASP A 203 -16.01 -8.19 -17.04
N ARG A 204 -15.64 -7.43 -18.07
CA ARG A 204 -14.41 -6.61 -18.07
C ARG A 204 -14.46 -5.50 -17.02
N LEU A 205 -15.59 -4.81 -16.87
CA LEU A 205 -15.76 -3.77 -15.85
C LEU A 205 -15.70 -4.34 -14.43
N PHE A 206 -16.18 -5.57 -14.20
CA PHE A 206 -16.11 -6.23 -12.89
C PHE A 206 -14.67 -6.39 -12.37
N ILE A 207 -13.68 -6.55 -13.25
CA ILE A 207 -12.27 -6.67 -12.86
C ILE A 207 -11.80 -5.44 -12.08
N TYR A 208 -12.34 -4.25 -12.38
CA TYR A 208 -11.91 -2.99 -11.79
C TYR A 208 -12.41 -2.76 -10.36
N PHE A 209 -13.35 -3.57 -9.88
CA PHE A 209 -13.78 -3.53 -8.47
C PHE A 209 -12.96 -4.46 -7.57
N ASN A 210 -12.25 -5.44 -8.13
CA ASN A 210 -11.57 -6.50 -7.36
C ASN A 210 -10.64 -5.98 -6.27
N TYR A 211 -10.01 -4.82 -6.50
CA TYR A 211 -9.05 -4.24 -5.56
C TYR A 211 -9.67 -3.80 -4.22
N HIS A 212 -10.95 -3.43 -4.22
CA HIS A 212 -11.68 -2.98 -3.02
C HIS A 212 -12.97 -3.77 -2.76
N LEU A 213 -13.19 -4.90 -3.43
CA LEU A 213 -14.44 -5.66 -3.35
C LEU A 213 -14.79 -6.06 -1.92
N GLU A 214 -13.83 -6.65 -1.19
CA GLU A 214 -14.00 -7.06 0.21
C GLU A 214 -14.40 -5.88 1.12
N TYR A 215 -13.88 -4.69 0.85
CA TYR A 215 -14.24 -3.50 1.61
C TYR A 215 -15.73 -3.17 1.45
N TYR A 216 -16.27 -3.26 0.23
CA TYR A 216 -17.67 -3.00 -0.05
C TYR A 216 -18.60 -4.14 0.42
N GLU A 217 -18.15 -5.39 0.33
CA GLU A 217 -18.85 -6.53 0.92
C GLU A 217 -19.03 -6.33 2.43
N ASN A 218 -17.98 -5.90 3.14
CA ASN A 218 -18.07 -5.59 4.56
C ASN A 218 -19.06 -4.45 4.85
N MET A 219 -19.04 -3.37 4.05
CA MET A 219 -20.00 -2.28 4.21
C MET A 219 -21.46 -2.76 4.05
N LEU A 220 -21.73 -3.62 3.07
CA LEU A 220 -23.10 -4.07 2.77
C LEU A 220 -23.58 -5.19 3.70
N PHE A 221 -22.71 -6.15 4.02
CA PHE A 221 -23.08 -7.38 4.74
C PHE A 221 -22.81 -7.32 6.25
N ILE A 222 -21.81 -6.55 6.68
CA ILE A 222 -21.43 -6.43 8.09
C ILE A 222 -21.98 -5.13 8.69
N ASP A 223 -21.68 -4.00 8.04
CA ASP A 223 -22.12 -2.68 8.52
C ASP A 223 -23.59 -2.38 8.15
N ASN A 224 -24.23 -3.25 7.37
CA ASN A 224 -25.63 -3.15 6.94
C ASN A 224 -25.97 -1.80 6.25
N VAL A 225 -25.02 -1.24 5.50
CA VAL A 225 -25.24 -0.01 4.73
C VAL A 225 -26.27 -0.28 3.63
N SER A 226 -27.41 0.40 3.67
CA SER A 226 -28.43 0.27 2.62
C SER A 226 -27.90 0.74 1.27
N ARG A 227 -28.35 0.12 0.16
CA ARG A 227 -27.97 0.53 -1.21
C ARG A 227 -28.20 2.02 -1.49
N ARG A 228 -29.29 2.58 -0.94
CA ARG A 228 -29.60 4.01 -1.06
C ARG A 228 -28.56 4.88 -0.36
N LEU A 229 -28.20 4.52 0.87
CA LEU A 229 -27.17 5.24 1.62
C LEU A 229 -25.80 5.11 0.94
N PHE A 230 -25.46 3.91 0.47
CA PHE A 230 -24.23 3.64 -0.26
C PHE A 230 -24.07 4.57 -1.47
N LYS A 231 -25.09 4.63 -2.34
CA LYS A 231 -25.10 5.50 -3.53
C LYS A 231 -24.91 6.97 -3.17
N ASN A 232 -25.61 7.45 -2.14
CA ASN A 232 -25.48 8.82 -1.68
C ASN A 232 -24.05 9.11 -1.19
N LEU A 233 -23.49 8.24 -0.35
CA LEU A 233 -22.12 8.38 0.14
C LEU A 233 -21.11 8.36 -1.01
N PHE A 234 -21.26 7.42 -1.95
CA PHE A 234 -20.39 7.31 -3.11
C PHE A 234 -20.40 8.61 -3.91
N TYR A 235 -21.57 9.10 -4.33
CA TYR A 235 -21.68 10.35 -5.09
C TYR A 235 -21.10 11.57 -4.36
N GLU A 236 -21.43 11.76 -3.08
CA GLU A 236 -20.92 12.90 -2.30
C GLU A 236 -19.39 12.83 -2.12
N ASP A 237 -18.85 11.62 -1.94
CA ASP A 237 -17.41 11.42 -1.85
C ASP A 237 -16.73 11.78 -3.19
N ILE A 238 -17.23 11.30 -4.35
CA ILE A 238 -16.65 11.62 -5.67
C ILE A 238 -16.74 13.13 -5.99
N LYS A 239 -17.90 13.73 -5.74
CA LYS A 239 -18.16 15.16 -5.99
C LYS A 239 -17.19 16.08 -5.26
N SER A 240 -16.61 15.61 -4.16
CA SER A 240 -15.60 16.36 -3.42
C SER A 240 -14.21 16.37 -4.07
N PHE A 241 -13.98 15.53 -5.08
CA PHE A 241 -12.73 15.46 -5.85
C PHE A 241 -12.87 16.01 -7.27
N GLU A 242 -13.98 15.72 -7.96
CA GLU A 242 -14.22 16.15 -9.33
C GLU A 242 -15.71 16.38 -9.63
N ASP A 243 -15.97 17.20 -10.65
CA ASP A 243 -17.34 17.41 -11.14
C ASP A 243 -17.82 16.16 -11.89
N THR A 244 -18.91 15.56 -11.43
CA THR A 244 -19.38 14.27 -11.93
C THR A 244 -20.90 14.17 -11.96
N ASP A 245 -21.40 13.34 -12.87
CA ASP A 245 -22.83 13.08 -13.01
C ASP A 245 -23.31 12.05 -11.98
N LYS A 246 -24.45 12.35 -11.33
CA LYS A 246 -25.00 11.48 -10.30
C LYS A 246 -25.48 10.14 -10.87
N ASN A 247 -26.05 10.12 -12.07
CA ASN A 247 -26.50 8.86 -12.68
C ASN A 247 -25.30 7.98 -13.03
N PHE A 248 -24.20 8.57 -13.50
CA PHE A 248 -22.95 7.85 -13.73
C PHE A 248 -22.44 7.18 -12.44
N CYS A 249 -22.40 7.91 -11.33
CA CYS A 249 -22.04 7.35 -10.02
C CYS A 249 -23.03 6.25 -9.55
N ASP A 250 -24.33 6.48 -9.72
CA ASP A 250 -25.37 5.51 -9.35
C ASP A 250 -25.26 4.21 -10.18
N GLU A 251 -24.88 4.30 -11.45
CA GLU A 251 -24.66 3.16 -12.35
C GLU A 251 -23.38 2.39 -12.02
N ILE A 252 -22.29 3.06 -11.62
CA ILE A 252 -21.10 2.39 -11.06
C ILE A 252 -21.48 1.58 -9.81
N CYS A 253 -22.33 2.13 -8.94
CA CYS A 253 -22.82 1.42 -7.77
C CYS A 253 -23.68 0.20 -8.15
N GLU A 254 -24.53 0.30 -9.17
CA GLU A 254 -25.31 -0.85 -9.65
C GLU A 254 -24.43 -1.97 -10.22
N LEU A 255 -23.36 -1.62 -10.94
CA LEU A 255 -22.35 -2.59 -11.36
C LEU A 255 -21.68 -3.28 -10.17
N LEU A 256 -21.25 -2.51 -9.17
CA LEU A 256 -20.65 -3.05 -7.95
C LEU A 256 -21.63 -3.99 -7.21
N PHE A 257 -22.89 -3.59 -7.06
CA PHE A 257 -23.92 -4.46 -6.47
C PHE A 257 -24.11 -5.73 -7.30
N ALA A 258 -24.16 -5.61 -8.63
CA ALA A 258 -24.30 -6.79 -9.48
C ALA A 258 -23.15 -7.77 -9.26
N GLN A 259 -21.91 -7.29 -9.12
CA GLN A 259 -20.76 -8.13 -8.79
C GLN A 259 -20.86 -8.77 -7.40
N ILE A 260 -21.11 -7.97 -6.36
CA ILE A 260 -21.21 -8.44 -4.96
C ILE A 260 -22.32 -9.48 -4.79
N TYR A 261 -23.47 -9.27 -5.42
CA TYR A 261 -24.62 -10.17 -5.34
C TYR A 261 -24.61 -11.25 -6.45
N ASN A 262 -23.52 -11.36 -7.23
CA ASN A 262 -23.38 -12.30 -8.35
C ASN A 262 -24.57 -12.28 -9.34
N ASN A 263 -25.12 -11.09 -9.60
CA ASN A 263 -26.19 -10.86 -10.57
C ASN A 263 -25.61 -10.74 -11.98
N ARG A 264 -25.66 -11.83 -12.73
CA ARG A 264 -25.16 -11.91 -14.12
C ARG A 264 -26.11 -11.36 -15.18
N ASN A 265 -27.29 -10.89 -14.80
CA ASN A 265 -28.30 -10.38 -15.74
C ASN A 265 -28.13 -8.90 -16.05
N ILE A 266 -27.17 -8.20 -15.41
CA ILE A 266 -26.90 -6.80 -15.71
C ILE A 266 -26.27 -6.66 -17.10
N THR A 267 -26.78 -5.73 -17.88
CA THR A 267 -26.34 -5.43 -19.24
C THR A 267 -26.13 -3.93 -19.42
N LEU A 268 -25.49 -3.51 -20.52
CA LEU A 268 -25.33 -2.07 -20.83
C LEU A 268 -26.66 -1.33 -20.99
N ASN A 269 -27.75 -2.03 -21.33
CA ASN A 269 -29.08 -1.43 -21.40
C ASN A 269 -29.60 -0.99 -20.01
N ASN A 270 -29.09 -1.61 -18.94
CA ASN A 270 -29.39 -1.20 -17.57
C ASN A 270 -28.55 0.01 -17.11
N LEU A 271 -27.55 0.41 -17.90
CA LEU A 271 -26.52 1.40 -17.56
C LEU A 271 -26.41 2.46 -18.68
N PRO A 272 -27.49 3.23 -18.95
CA PRO A 272 -27.56 4.12 -20.10
C PRO A 272 -26.48 5.22 -20.09
N THR A 273 -26.07 5.70 -18.92
CA THR A 273 -25.04 6.76 -18.79
C THR A 273 -23.66 6.21 -19.10
N ILE A 274 -23.30 5.04 -18.53
CA ILE A 274 -22.05 4.34 -18.84
C ILE A 274 -22.00 3.97 -20.32
N ASN A 275 -23.12 3.46 -20.88
CA ASN A 275 -23.20 3.11 -22.29
C ASN A 275 -23.00 4.34 -23.20
N TYR A 276 -23.61 5.48 -22.84
CA TYR A 276 -23.41 6.73 -23.56
C TYR A 276 -21.93 7.19 -23.54
N VAL A 277 -21.27 7.17 -22.37
CA VAL A 277 -19.86 7.53 -22.22
C VAL A 277 -18.97 6.61 -23.07
N LEU A 278 -19.24 5.30 -23.02
CA LEU A 278 -18.52 4.28 -23.77
C LEU A 278 -18.64 4.51 -25.30
N GLU A 279 -19.84 4.73 -25.81
CA GLU A 279 -20.09 5.00 -27.24
C GLU A 279 -19.50 6.34 -27.69
N LYS A 280 -19.49 7.36 -26.81
CA LYS A 280 -18.82 8.63 -27.09
C LYS A 280 -17.32 8.44 -27.27
N ILE A 281 -16.66 7.71 -26.36
CA ILE A 281 -15.21 7.43 -26.44
C ILE A 281 -14.87 6.62 -27.69
N LYS A 282 -15.69 5.62 -28.05
CA LYS A 282 -15.51 4.86 -29.30
C LYS A 282 -15.51 5.78 -30.51
N LYS A 283 -16.52 6.64 -30.67
CA LYS A 283 -16.59 7.59 -31.79
C LYS A 283 -15.39 8.53 -31.84
N GLU A 284 -14.93 9.03 -30.70
CA GLU A 284 -13.73 9.87 -30.63
C GLU A 284 -12.47 9.12 -31.07
N ASN A 285 -12.34 7.84 -30.71
CA ASN A 285 -11.23 6.99 -31.13
C ASN A 285 -11.29 6.65 -32.63
N GLU A 286 -12.46 6.35 -33.18
CA GLU A 286 -12.67 6.15 -34.63
C GLU A 286 -12.21 7.38 -35.42
N ILE A 287 -12.64 8.58 -35.02
CA ILE A 287 -12.24 9.84 -35.66
C ILE A 287 -10.71 10.01 -35.60
N ARG A 288 -10.08 9.73 -34.45
CA ARG A 288 -8.62 9.81 -34.31
C ARG A 288 -7.90 8.83 -35.24
N MET A 289 -8.37 7.59 -35.35
CA MET A 289 -7.79 6.59 -36.24
C MET A 289 -7.90 7.00 -37.71
N THR A 290 -9.04 7.57 -38.14
CA THR A 290 -9.20 8.08 -39.52
C THR A 290 -8.37 9.33 -39.84
N LYS A 291 -7.88 10.05 -38.83
CA LYS A 291 -7.08 11.27 -38.99
C LYS A 291 -5.57 10.98 -39.12
N TYR A 292 -5.13 9.83 -38.62
CA TYR A 292 -3.75 9.38 -38.70
C TYR A 292 -3.75 8.08 -39.50
N ASP A 293 -3.89 8.18 -40.83
CA ASP A 293 -3.64 7.07 -41.74
C ASP A 293 -2.21 6.54 -41.48
N PHE A 294 -2.12 5.30 -41.00
CA PHE A 294 -0.90 4.49 -41.03
C PHE A 294 -0.92 3.63 -42.29
#